data_AF-A0A5C6RN25-F1
#
_entry.id   AF-A0A5C6RN25-F1
#
_cell.length_a   1.000
_cell.length_b   1.000
_cell.length_c   1.000
_cell.angle_alpha   90.00
_cell.angle_beta   90.00
_cell.angle_gamma   90.00
#
_symmetry.space_group_name_H-M   'P 1'
#
loop_
_entity.id
_entity.type
_entity.pdbx_description
1 polymer ?
#
loop_
_entity_poly.entity_id
_entity_poly.type
_entity_poly.pdbx_seq_one_letter_code
_entity_poly.pdbx_strand_id
1 'polypeptide(L)'
;MKDYFLLQHSMLNRRLLEMGIPLWASYVAIGLGFLAVTGILFAKTALAGYLYVLLALSLVSRLGGSERNDFLRATFSRRRYWQLRASENLICALPFLPALLHHGCYLLALALPLAAAALALLRFRAVGSFVLPTPFGRQPFEFAAGFRQNFLLVGAAYFLAFMAVGVGNFNLGAFSQLLVGFVCMSFYAKPENEYYVWAFRATPRQFLYRKLKTCGLHFTAISVPILIPLLAGFPEQTTVLLGIYLLTLLYLAAALLAKYSAYPAAQSLPQGVLLGLAFFFPPALLGIIPFLYAKSIEKLNPFLNGTH
;
A
#
# COMPACT_ATOMS: atom_id res chain seq x y z
N MET A 1 29.75 9.40 -10.11
CA MET A 1 29.00 8.41 -9.29
C MET A 1 28.57 9.01 -7.96
N LYS A 2 29.45 9.74 -7.26
CA LYS A 2 29.10 10.48 -6.03
C LYS A 2 27.83 11.34 -6.17
N ASP A 3 27.76 12.18 -7.20
CA ASP A 3 26.61 13.08 -7.40
C ASP A 3 25.29 12.34 -7.60
N TYR A 4 25.33 11.17 -8.25
CA TYR A 4 24.17 10.32 -8.39
C TYR A 4 23.67 9.82 -7.03
N PHE A 5 24.56 9.31 -6.17
CA PHE A 5 24.17 8.82 -4.85
C PHE A 5 23.72 9.96 -3.93
N LEU A 6 24.33 11.15 -4.04
CA LEU A 6 23.86 12.35 -3.33
C LEU A 6 22.44 12.74 -3.77
N LEU A 7 22.17 12.69 -5.08
CA LEU A 7 20.82 12.93 -5.62
C LEU A 7 19.82 11.88 -5.10
N GLN A 8 20.18 10.58 -5.12
CA GLN A 8 19.31 9.52 -4.58
C GLN A 8 19.03 9.72 -3.09
N HIS A 9 20.04 10.11 -2.31
CA HIS A 9 19.87 10.41 -0.89
C HIS A 9 18.96 11.62 -0.66
N SER A 10 19.13 12.69 -1.44
CA SER A 10 18.25 13.87 -1.37
C SER A 10 16.79 13.53 -1.73
N MET A 11 16.58 12.73 -2.78
CA MET A 11 15.25 12.27 -3.15
C MET A 11 14.61 11.38 -2.09
N LEU A 12 15.39 10.50 -1.44
CA LEU A 12 14.90 9.68 -0.32
C LEU A 12 14.50 10.55 0.86
N ASN A 13 15.35 11.49 1.28
CA ASN A 13 15.05 12.41 2.38
C ASN A 13 13.78 13.21 2.08
N ARG A 14 13.62 13.69 0.85
CA ARG A 14 12.41 14.42 0.45
C ARG A 14 11.16 13.55 0.55
N ARG A 15 11.21 12.31 0.06
CA ARG A 15 10.10 11.36 0.20
C ARG A 15 9.75 11.05 1.65
N LEU A 16 10.74 10.94 2.54
CA LEU A 16 10.51 10.70 3.96
C LEU A 16 9.90 11.94 4.64
N LEU A 17 10.37 13.14 4.30
CA LEU A 17 9.80 14.40 4.79
C LEU A 17 8.36 14.62 4.29
N GLU A 18 8.07 14.26 3.04
CA GLU A 18 6.72 14.29 2.46
C GLU A 18 5.74 13.39 3.23
N MET A 19 6.21 12.35 3.94
CA MET A 19 5.36 11.53 4.83
C MET A 19 4.98 12.24 6.15
N GLY A 20 5.55 13.42 6.43
CA GLY A 20 5.27 14.21 7.63
C GLY A 20 6.03 13.76 8.88
N ILE A 21 7.12 13.00 8.73
CA ILE A 21 7.95 12.49 9.83
C ILE A 21 9.32 13.15 9.77
N PRO A 22 9.92 13.57 10.91
CA PRO A 22 11.29 14.04 10.90
C PRO A 22 12.26 12.92 10.48
N LEU A 23 13.29 13.26 9.70
CA LEU A 23 14.21 12.30 9.09
C LEU A 23 14.79 11.28 10.09
N TRP A 24 15.21 11.73 11.27
CA TRP A 24 15.79 10.84 12.30
C TRP A 24 14.80 9.75 12.71
N ALA A 25 13.51 10.10 12.91
CA ALA A 25 12.49 9.16 13.33
C ALA A 25 12.14 8.19 12.20
N SER A 26 12.15 8.65 10.93
CA SER A 26 11.97 7.77 9.77
C SER A 26 13.07 6.71 9.67
N TYR A 27 14.33 7.10 9.84
CA TYR A 27 15.46 6.16 9.78
C TYR A 27 15.42 5.15 10.93
N VAL A 28 15.09 5.61 12.15
CA VAL A 28 14.90 4.71 13.31
C VAL A 28 13.75 3.73 13.06
N ALA A 29 12.60 4.20 12.56
CA ALA A 29 11.45 3.35 12.27
C ALA A 29 11.76 2.30 11.19
N ILE A 30 12.49 2.67 10.14
CA ILE A 30 12.95 1.73 9.10
C ILE A 30 13.86 0.67 9.71
N GLY A 31 14.83 1.08 10.54
CA GLY A 31 15.76 0.16 11.21
C GLY A 31 15.05 -0.81 12.15
N LEU A 32 14.17 -0.31 13.02
CA LEU A 32 13.38 -1.12 13.94
C LEU A 32 12.45 -2.07 13.19
N GLY A 33 11.77 -1.59 12.14
CA GLY A 33 10.91 -2.42 11.30
C GLY A 33 11.69 -3.54 10.62
N PHE A 34 12.89 -3.25 10.11
CA PHE A 34 13.76 -4.24 9.51
C PHE A 34 14.20 -5.32 10.52
N LEU A 35 14.61 -4.93 11.72
CA LEU A 35 15.00 -5.85 12.79
C LEU A 35 13.82 -6.70 13.25
N ALA A 36 12.64 -6.10 13.43
CA ALA A 36 11.42 -6.80 13.84
C ALA A 36 11.00 -7.86 12.81
N VAL A 37 10.95 -7.49 11.51
CA VAL A 37 10.65 -8.44 10.43
C VAL A 37 11.67 -9.58 10.39
N THR A 38 12.96 -9.26 10.53
CA THR A 38 14.04 -10.27 10.58
C THR A 38 13.83 -11.23 11.75
N GLY A 39 13.64 -10.71 12.97
CA GLY A 39 13.46 -11.53 14.17
C GLY A 39 12.22 -12.43 14.11
N ILE A 40 11.09 -11.89 13.65
CA ILE A 40 9.84 -12.66 13.50
C ILE A 40 10.02 -13.79 12.49
N LEU A 41 10.64 -13.50 11.34
CA LEU A 41 10.81 -14.48 10.26
C LEU A 41 11.68 -15.67 10.71
N PHE A 42 12.82 -15.39 11.36
CA PHE A 42 13.73 -16.42 11.87
C PHE A 42 13.17 -17.15 13.10
N ALA A 43 12.29 -16.54 13.90
CA ALA A 43 11.66 -17.19 15.03
C ALA A 43 10.50 -18.13 14.64
N LYS A 44 9.77 -17.84 13.55
CA LYS A 44 8.51 -18.52 13.21
C LYS A 44 8.64 -19.57 12.11
N THR A 45 9.73 -19.57 11.33
CA THR A 45 9.83 -20.42 10.14
C THR A 45 11.20 -21.07 9.97
N ALA A 46 11.23 -22.36 9.64
CA ALA A 46 12.47 -23.06 9.30
C ALA A 46 13.04 -22.61 7.93
N LEU A 47 12.18 -22.10 7.04
CA LEU A 47 12.56 -21.58 5.72
C LEU A 47 13.00 -20.10 5.75
N ALA A 48 13.23 -19.53 6.93
CA ALA A 48 13.53 -18.11 7.12
C ALA A 48 14.68 -17.62 6.23
N GLY A 49 15.79 -18.35 6.16
CA GLY A 49 16.94 -17.95 5.33
C GLY A 49 16.57 -17.74 3.86
N TYR A 50 15.80 -18.67 3.27
CA TYR A 50 15.36 -18.58 1.87
C TYR A 50 14.37 -17.44 1.64
N LEU A 51 13.39 -17.30 2.53
CA LEU A 51 12.42 -16.19 2.48
C LEU A 51 13.11 -14.83 2.64
N TYR A 52 14.15 -14.77 3.47
CA TYR A 52 14.92 -13.56 3.71
C TYR A 52 15.77 -13.16 2.49
N VAL A 53 16.43 -14.13 1.83
CA VAL A 53 17.13 -13.90 0.55
C VAL A 53 16.13 -13.49 -0.53
N LEU A 54 14.96 -14.13 -0.60
CA LEU A 54 13.91 -13.76 -1.55
C LEU A 54 13.44 -12.32 -1.33
N LEU A 55 13.24 -11.92 -0.07
CA LEU A 55 12.90 -10.54 0.30
C LEU A 55 13.99 -9.57 -0.17
N ALA A 56 15.26 -9.86 0.08
CA ALA A 56 16.38 -9.04 -0.38
C ALA A 56 16.42 -8.91 -1.91
N LEU A 57 16.33 -10.03 -2.63
CA LEU A 57 16.32 -10.04 -4.11
C LEU A 57 15.08 -9.36 -4.70
N SER A 58 13.94 -9.38 -4.00
CA SER A 58 12.74 -8.64 -4.41
C SER A 58 12.93 -7.13 -4.35
N LEU A 59 13.73 -6.63 -3.41
CA LEU A 59 14.09 -5.21 -3.34
C LEU A 59 15.13 -4.85 -4.41
N VAL A 60 16.14 -5.72 -4.60
CA VAL A 60 17.15 -5.55 -5.65
C VAL A 60 16.53 -5.58 -7.05
N SER A 61 15.55 -6.44 -7.31
CA SER A 61 14.91 -6.55 -8.63
C SER A 61 14.17 -5.28 -9.05
N ARG A 62 13.63 -4.50 -8.09
CA ARG A 62 13.00 -3.19 -8.35
C ARG A 62 13.99 -2.19 -8.98
N LEU A 63 15.28 -2.33 -8.70
CA LEU A 63 16.33 -1.51 -9.32
C LEU A 63 16.52 -1.82 -10.82
N GLY A 64 16.03 -2.98 -11.29
CA GLY A 64 16.10 -3.43 -12.67
C GLY A 64 15.03 -2.88 -13.62
N GLY A 65 14.17 -1.96 -13.17
CA GLY A 65 13.10 -1.36 -13.99
C GLY A 65 13.60 -0.70 -15.28
N SER A 66 12.85 -0.88 -16.37
CA SER A 66 13.24 -0.40 -17.71
C SER A 66 13.46 1.12 -17.80
N GLU A 67 12.53 1.95 -17.33
CA GLU A 67 12.61 3.42 -17.38
C GLU A 67 13.88 3.96 -16.71
N ARG A 68 14.17 3.49 -15.50
CA ARG A 68 15.37 3.86 -14.75
C ARG A 68 16.64 3.44 -15.50
N ASN A 69 16.65 2.23 -16.05
CA ASN A 69 17.78 1.72 -16.82
C ASN A 69 17.99 2.43 -18.16
N ASP A 70 16.95 3.03 -18.73
CA ASP A 70 17.05 3.86 -19.93
C ASP A 70 17.63 5.24 -19.57
N PHE A 71 17.16 5.87 -18.49
CA PHE A 71 17.74 7.10 -17.95
C PHE A 71 19.24 6.96 -17.61
N LEU A 72 19.63 5.88 -16.93
CA LEU A 72 21.02 5.65 -16.55
C LEU A 72 21.94 5.47 -17.76
N ARG A 73 21.47 4.82 -18.83
CA ARG A 73 22.25 4.65 -20.08
C ARG A 73 22.34 5.93 -20.90
N ALA A 74 21.30 6.77 -20.86
CA ALA A 74 21.36 8.09 -21.50
C ALA A 74 22.36 9.03 -20.81
N THR A 75 22.59 8.84 -19.50
CA THR A 75 23.43 9.75 -18.69
C THR A 75 24.88 9.26 -18.52
N PHE A 76 25.12 7.94 -18.46
CA PHE A 76 26.43 7.38 -18.14
C PHE A 76 27.02 6.53 -19.27
N SER A 77 28.34 6.64 -19.46
CA SER A 77 29.11 5.74 -20.33
C SER A 77 28.90 4.26 -19.96
N ARG A 78 28.97 3.36 -20.94
CA ARG A 78 28.72 1.90 -20.78
C ARG A 78 29.42 1.27 -19.57
N ARG A 79 30.71 1.58 -19.33
CA ARG A 79 31.46 1.03 -18.18
C ARG A 79 30.91 1.54 -16.85
N ARG A 80 30.69 2.86 -16.74
CA ARG A 80 30.13 3.49 -15.53
C ARG A 80 28.71 3.03 -15.24
N TYR A 81 27.89 2.77 -16.26
CA TYR A 81 26.55 2.21 -16.11
C TYR A 81 26.56 0.87 -15.36
N TRP A 82 27.39 -0.09 -15.79
CA TRP A 82 27.47 -1.40 -15.14
C TRP A 82 28.06 -1.33 -13.74
N GLN A 83 29.08 -0.49 -13.53
CA GLN A 83 29.64 -0.25 -12.19
C GLN A 83 28.58 0.32 -11.24
N LEU A 84 27.80 1.30 -11.71
CA LEU A 84 26.72 1.89 -10.93
C LEU A 84 25.67 0.84 -10.56
N ARG A 85 25.17 0.08 -11.54
CA ARG A 85 24.17 -0.97 -11.30
C ARG A 85 24.62 -2.04 -10.31
N ALA A 86 25.86 -2.53 -10.46
CA ALA A 86 26.41 -3.50 -9.52
C ALA A 86 26.53 -2.92 -8.11
N SER A 87 27.03 -1.68 -7.99
CA SER A 87 27.17 -1.02 -6.69
C SER A 87 25.83 -0.79 -5.99
N GLU A 88 24.79 -0.37 -6.70
CA GLU A 88 23.46 -0.17 -6.13
C GLU A 88 22.82 -1.46 -5.64
N ASN A 89 22.90 -2.52 -6.46
CA ASN A 89 22.36 -3.82 -6.10
C ASN A 89 23.05 -4.37 -4.85
N LEU A 90 24.37 -4.22 -4.74
CA LEU A 90 25.14 -4.64 -3.57
C LEU A 90 24.82 -3.80 -2.33
N ILE A 91 24.72 -2.47 -2.46
CA ILE A 91 24.32 -1.58 -1.36
C ILE A 91 22.92 -1.95 -0.85
N CYS A 92 21.99 -2.30 -1.74
CA CYS A 92 20.64 -2.72 -1.36
C CYS A 92 20.62 -4.09 -0.67
N ALA A 93 21.49 -5.02 -1.06
CA ALA A 93 21.59 -6.35 -0.45
C ALA A 93 22.38 -6.35 0.87
N LEU A 94 23.30 -5.40 1.07
CA LEU A 94 24.23 -5.36 2.20
C LEU A 94 23.57 -5.43 3.60
N PRO A 95 22.44 -4.74 3.88
CA PRO A 95 21.79 -4.80 5.20
C PRO A 95 21.34 -6.20 5.63
N PHE A 96 21.14 -7.12 4.68
CA PHE A 96 20.66 -8.48 4.93
C PHE A 96 21.81 -9.45 5.33
N LEU A 97 23.06 -9.10 5.03
CA LEU A 97 24.20 -10.00 5.29
C LEU A 97 24.45 -10.26 6.79
N PRO A 98 24.46 -9.25 7.68
CA PRO A 98 24.73 -9.49 9.10
C PRO A 98 23.73 -10.45 9.75
N ALA A 99 22.44 -10.34 9.38
CA ALA A 99 21.41 -11.23 9.88
C ALA A 99 21.60 -12.68 9.40
N LEU A 100 21.91 -12.89 8.11
CA LEU A 100 22.19 -14.22 7.58
C LEU A 100 23.40 -14.86 8.26
N LEU A 101 24.45 -14.09 8.52
CA LEU A 101 25.65 -14.56 9.21
C LEU A 101 25.37 -14.88 10.68
N HIS A 102 24.66 -14.02 11.39
CA HIS A 102 24.28 -14.23 12.78
C HIS A 102 23.45 -15.51 12.98
N HIS A 103 22.54 -15.81 12.05
CA HIS A 103 21.73 -17.03 12.07
C HIS A 103 22.38 -18.25 11.40
N GLY A 104 23.70 -18.22 11.15
CA GLY A 104 24.46 -19.36 10.64
C GLY A 104 24.18 -19.76 9.18
N CYS A 105 23.49 -18.91 8.42
CA CYS A 105 23.11 -19.16 7.02
C CYS A 105 24.24 -18.76 6.05
N TYR A 106 25.44 -19.31 6.23
CA TYR A 106 26.66 -18.88 5.52
C TYR A 106 26.58 -19.02 3.99
N LEU A 107 26.01 -20.13 3.49
CA LEU A 107 25.86 -20.35 2.05
C LEU A 107 24.95 -19.29 1.41
N LEU A 108 23.85 -18.94 2.09
CA LEU A 108 22.93 -17.90 1.63
C LEU A 108 23.54 -16.50 1.73
N ALA A 109 24.35 -16.24 2.76
CA ALA A 109 25.11 -15.00 2.89
C ALA A 109 26.12 -14.81 1.75
N LEU A 110 26.74 -15.90 1.25
CA LEU A 110 27.61 -15.86 0.08
C LEU A 110 26.82 -15.75 -1.24
N ALA A 111 25.69 -16.46 -1.34
CA ALA A 111 24.88 -16.47 -2.55
C ALA A 111 24.18 -15.13 -2.82
N LEU A 112 23.72 -14.42 -1.78
CA LEU A 112 22.99 -13.17 -1.91
C LEU A 112 23.75 -12.08 -2.70
N PRO A 113 25.01 -11.70 -2.39
CA PRO A 113 25.72 -10.67 -3.13
C PRO A 113 26.01 -11.10 -4.59
N LEU A 114 26.27 -12.40 -4.83
CA LEU A 114 26.45 -12.94 -6.18
C LEU A 114 25.16 -12.81 -7.01
N ALA A 115 24.02 -13.20 -6.43
CA ALA A 115 22.71 -13.06 -7.06
C ALA A 115 22.33 -11.58 -7.28
N ALA A 116 22.62 -10.70 -6.33
CA ALA A 116 22.39 -9.26 -6.47
C ALA A 116 23.25 -8.66 -7.60
N ALA A 117 24.52 -9.05 -7.72
CA ALA A 117 25.38 -8.65 -8.83
C ALA A 117 24.89 -9.22 -10.18
N ALA A 118 24.42 -10.47 -10.23
CA ALA A 118 23.84 -11.06 -11.44
C ALA A 118 22.55 -10.35 -11.87
N LEU A 119 21.68 -9.98 -10.93
CA LEU A 119 20.49 -9.15 -11.19
C LEU A 119 20.84 -7.78 -11.80
N ALA A 120 22.08 -7.30 -11.63
CA ALA A 120 22.53 -6.07 -12.25
C ALA A 120 22.56 -6.19 -13.78
N LEU A 121 22.64 -7.40 -14.34
CA LEU A 121 22.63 -7.69 -15.78
C LEU A 121 21.22 -7.74 -16.36
N LEU A 122 20.22 -8.06 -15.54
CA LEU A 122 18.84 -8.23 -15.98
C LEU A 122 18.09 -6.90 -16.06
N ARG A 123 17.16 -6.81 -17.01
CA ARG A 123 16.22 -5.70 -17.17
C ARG A 123 14.81 -6.26 -17.07
N PHE A 124 14.04 -5.72 -16.13
CA PHE A 124 12.62 -6.05 -16.01
C PHE A 124 11.83 -4.99 -16.77
N ARG A 125 11.25 -5.40 -17.90
CA ARG A 125 10.23 -4.62 -18.61
C ARG A 125 8.88 -5.11 -18.12
N ALA A 126 8.04 -4.22 -17.63
CA ALA A 126 6.64 -4.54 -17.43
C ALA A 126 6.03 -4.75 -18.83
N VAL A 127 5.83 -6.01 -19.22
CA VAL A 127 5.21 -6.38 -20.50
C VAL A 127 3.76 -6.71 -20.21
N GLY A 128 2.84 -5.90 -20.75
CA GLY A 128 1.41 -6.19 -20.76
C GLY A 128 0.54 -4.99 -20.37
N SER A 129 -0.14 -4.40 -21.36
CA SER A 129 -1.27 -3.48 -21.13
C SER A 129 -2.58 -4.28 -21.09
N PHE A 130 -2.65 -5.35 -20.29
CA PHE A 130 -3.89 -6.07 -20.10
C PHE A 130 -4.84 -5.18 -19.29
N VAL A 131 -5.87 -4.63 -19.95
CA VAL A 131 -6.88 -3.81 -19.30
C VAL A 131 -7.88 -4.75 -18.64
N LEU A 132 -7.65 -5.03 -17.36
CA LEU A 132 -8.59 -5.80 -16.57
C LEU A 132 -9.95 -5.07 -16.50
N PRO A 133 -11.07 -5.74 -16.88
CA PRO A 133 -12.40 -5.17 -16.74
C PRO A 133 -12.70 -4.96 -15.25
N THR A 134 -13.23 -3.78 -14.94
CA THR A 134 -13.60 -3.40 -13.57
C THR A 134 -15.11 -3.37 -13.45
N PRO A 135 -15.69 -3.83 -12.32
CA PRO A 135 -17.14 -3.76 -12.11
C PRO A 135 -17.65 -2.32 -11.85
N PHE A 136 -16.75 -1.34 -11.77
CA PHE A 136 -17.08 0.05 -11.50
C PHE A 136 -17.44 0.80 -12.79
N GLY A 137 -18.46 1.66 -12.71
CA GLY A 137 -18.90 2.51 -13.81
C GLY A 137 -17.91 3.63 -14.17
N ARG A 138 -18.37 4.60 -14.98
CA ARG A 138 -17.54 5.72 -15.51
C ARG A 138 -17.04 6.73 -14.44
N GLN A 139 -17.44 6.56 -13.18
CA GLN A 139 -16.97 7.34 -12.02
C GLN A 139 -16.71 6.39 -10.83
N PRO A 140 -15.71 6.59 -9.95
CA PRO A 140 -14.50 7.42 -10.00
C PRO A 140 -13.22 6.56 -10.15
N PHE A 141 -12.11 7.23 -10.45
CA PHE A 141 -10.80 6.64 -10.69
C PHE A 141 -10.26 5.75 -9.56
N GLU A 142 -10.58 6.05 -8.29
CA GLU A 142 -9.96 5.42 -7.10
C GLU A 142 -10.17 3.90 -7.07
N PHE A 143 -11.42 3.44 -7.13
CA PHE A 143 -11.76 2.03 -7.08
C PHE A 143 -11.30 1.28 -8.33
N ALA A 144 -11.43 1.88 -9.52
CA ALA A 144 -10.97 1.26 -10.76
C ALA A 144 -9.43 1.10 -10.80
N ALA A 145 -8.69 2.15 -10.45
CA ALA A 145 -7.23 2.10 -10.41
C ALA A 145 -6.74 1.20 -9.27
N GLY A 146 -7.34 1.30 -8.09
CA GLY A 146 -7.00 0.51 -6.91
C GLY A 146 -7.25 -0.99 -7.11
N PHE A 147 -8.41 -1.36 -7.66
CA PHE A 147 -8.75 -2.75 -7.95
C PHE A 147 -7.80 -3.36 -8.99
N ARG A 148 -7.45 -2.63 -10.06
CA ARG A 148 -6.49 -3.11 -11.06
C ARG A 148 -5.11 -3.38 -10.47
N GLN A 149 -4.65 -2.52 -9.56
CA GLN A 149 -3.35 -2.70 -8.88
C GLN A 149 -3.36 -3.86 -7.88
N ASN A 150 -4.52 -4.15 -7.27
CA ASN A 150 -4.65 -5.12 -6.19
C ASN A 150 -5.51 -6.34 -6.58
N PHE A 151 -5.68 -6.60 -7.87
CA PHE A 151 -6.60 -7.63 -8.37
C PHE A 151 -6.31 -9.01 -7.77
N LEU A 152 -5.03 -9.39 -7.68
CA LEU A 152 -4.61 -10.66 -7.10
C LEU A 152 -4.96 -10.76 -5.60
N LEU A 153 -4.85 -9.66 -4.85
CA LEU A 153 -5.20 -9.64 -3.43
C LEU A 153 -6.72 -9.74 -3.22
N VAL A 154 -7.51 -9.08 -4.08
CA VAL A 154 -8.98 -9.22 -4.04
C VAL A 154 -9.39 -10.65 -4.41
N GLY A 155 -8.78 -11.23 -5.44
CA GLY A 155 -9.00 -12.64 -5.81
C GLY A 155 -8.61 -13.61 -4.70
N ALA A 156 -7.48 -13.37 -4.02
CA ALA A 156 -7.07 -14.15 -2.86
C ALA A 156 -8.09 -14.06 -1.72
N ALA A 157 -8.65 -12.87 -1.46
CA ALA A 157 -9.71 -12.74 -0.46
C ALA A 157 -10.96 -13.54 -0.85
N TYR A 158 -11.41 -13.48 -2.11
CA TYR A 158 -12.54 -14.29 -2.58
C TYR A 158 -12.30 -15.79 -2.40
N PHE A 159 -11.08 -16.25 -2.75
CA PHE A 159 -10.67 -17.63 -2.52
C PHE A 159 -10.69 -18.00 -1.03
N LEU A 160 -10.18 -17.13 -0.14
CA LEU A 160 -10.23 -17.37 1.30
C LEU A 160 -11.66 -17.46 1.84
N ALA A 161 -12.59 -16.63 1.34
CA ALA A 161 -14.00 -16.69 1.73
C ALA A 161 -14.65 -18.03 1.31
N PHE A 162 -14.37 -18.48 0.09
CA PHE A 162 -14.83 -19.78 -0.40
C PHE A 162 -14.27 -20.94 0.44
N MET A 163 -12.95 -20.92 0.69
CA MET A 163 -12.29 -21.93 1.53
C MET A 163 -12.82 -21.92 2.97
N ALA A 164 -13.11 -20.75 3.53
CA ALA A 164 -13.68 -20.61 4.87
C ALA A 164 -14.98 -21.38 5.01
N VAL A 165 -15.89 -21.25 4.03
CA VAL A 165 -17.14 -22.02 3.99
C VAL A 165 -16.85 -23.52 3.84
N GLY A 166 -15.95 -23.90 2.92
CA GLY A 166 -15.61 -25.30 2.67
C GLY A 166 -15.02 -26.03 3.89
N VAL A 167 -14.25 -25.34 4.73
CA VAL A 167 -13.65 -25.91 5.95
C VAL A 167 -14.43 -25.57 7.22
N GLY A 168 -15.57 -24.89 7.12
CA GLY A 168 -16.40 -24.51 8.28
C GLY A 168 -15.73 -23.53 9.25
N ASN A 169 -14.81 -22.67 8.78
CA ASN A 169 -14.07 -21.74 9.63
C ASN A 169 -14.51 -20.28 9.43
N PHE A 170 -15.39 -19.80 10.32
CA PHE A 170 -15.90 -18.43 10.27
C PHE A 170 -14.78 -17.37 10.39
N ASN A 171 -13.77 -17.59 11.24
CA ASN A 171 -12.69 -16.63 11.47
C ASN A 171 -11.89 -16.38 10.18
N LEU A 172 -11.70 -17.41 9.35
CA LEU A 172 -11.07 -17.27 8.04
C LEU A 172 -11.92 -16.42 7.08
N GLY A 173 -13.24 -16.58 7.15
CA GLY A 173 -14.19 -15.76 6.39
C GLY A 173 -14.21 -14.30 6.84
N ALA A 174 -14.28 -14.07 8.15
CA ALA A 174 -14.18 -12.74 8.75
C ALA A 174 -12.86 -12.04 8.37
N PHE A 175 -11.75 -12.78 8.38
CA PHE A 175 -10.45 -12.27 7.93
C PHE A 175 -10.46 -11.89 6.45
N SER A 176 -11.09 -12.68 5.58
CA SER A 176 -11.25 -12.34 4.16
C SER A 176 -12.01 -11.02 3.96
N GLN A 177 -13.10 -10.82 4.71
CA GLN A 177 -13.88 -9.59 4.66
C GLN A 177 -13.05 -8.36 5.10
N LEU A 178 -12.28 -8.49 6.19
CA LEU A 178 -11.37 -7.44 6.66
C LEU A 178 -10.25 -7.17 5.65
N LEU A 179 -9.68 -8.21 5.04
CA LEU A 179 -8.63 -8.10 4.04
C LEU A 179 -9.07 -7.25 2.84
N VAL A 180 -10.27 -7.49 2.30
CA VAL A 180 -10.84 -6.62 1.25
C VAL A 180 -11.06 -5.19 1.74
N GLY A 181 -11.48 -5.02 2.98
CA GLY A 181 -11.56 -3.72 3.64
C GLY A 181 -10.25 -2.94 3.58
N PHE A 182 -9.17 -3.53 4.08
CA PHE A 182 -7.84 -2.92 4.09
C PHE A 182 -7.31 -2.64 2.69
N VAL A 183 -7.53 -3.55 1.73
CA VAL A 183 -7.17 -3.33 0.33
C VAL A 183 -7.92 -2.11 -0.22
N CYS A 184 -9.23 -2.00 0.02
CA CYS A 184 -10.00 -0.85 -0.45
C CYS A 184 -9.59 0.48 0.21
N MET A 185 -9.17 0.47 1.48
CA MET A 185 -8.65 1.68 2.14
C MET A 185 -7.39 2.20 1.44
N SER A 186 -6.53 1.30 0.92
CA SER A 186 -5.34 1.69 0.18
C SER A 186 -5.64 2.47 -1.11
N PHE A 187 -6.86 2.37 -1.65
CA PHE A 187 -7.27 3.06 -2.88
C PHE A 187 -7.32 4.59 -2.69
N TYR A 188 -7.41 5.04 -1.44
CA TYR A 188 -7.46 6.45 -1.04
C TYR A 188 -6.11 7.05 -0.65
N ALA A 189 -5.02 6.28 -0.75
CA ALA A 189 -3.69 6.73 -0.32
C ALA A 189 -3.12 7.87 -1.19
N LYS A 190 -3.45 7.90 -2.49
CA LYS A 190 -2.93 8.91 -3.42
C LYS A 190 -3.89 10.10 -3.55
N PRO A 191 -3.40 11.34 -3.48
CA PRO A 191 -4.23 12.52 -3.73
C PRO A 191 -4.66 12.56 -5.20
N GLU A 192 -5.85 13.10 -5.44
CA GLU A 192 -6.34 13.37 -6.79
C GLU A 192 -5.72 14.66 -7.33
N ASN A 193 -5.48 14.72 -8.64
CA ASN A 193 -5.09 15.98 -9.27
C ASN A 193 -6.22 17.01 -9.11
N GLU A 194 -5.85 18.26 -8.83
CA GLU A 194 -6.75 19.41 -8.64
C GLU A 194 -7.77 19.56 -9.77
N TYR A 195 -7.36 19.28 -11.01
CA TYR A 195 -8.25 19.30 -12.17
C TYR A 195 -9.47 18.37 -11.99
N TYR A 196 -9.27 17.16 -11.45
CA TYR A 196 -10.38 16.22 -11.23
C TYR A 196 -11.31 16.67 -10.11
N VAL A 197 -10.80 17.35 -9.09
CA VAL A 197 -11.61 17.90 -8.00
C VAL A 197 -12.45 19.07 -8.52
N TRP A 198 -11.82 20.01 -9.22
CA TRP A 198 -12.49 21.19 -9.79
C TRP A 198 -13.60 20.82 -10.80
N ALA A 199 -13.40 19.76 -11.58
CA ALA A 199 -14.38 19.28 -12.56
C ALA A 199 -15.75 18.88 -11.97
N PHE A 200 -15.85 18.64 -10.64
CA PHE A 200 -17.13 18.29 -10.01
C PHE A 200 -18.14 19.45 -9.96
N ARG A 201 -17.69 20.71 -10.10
CA ARG A 201 -18.54 21.93 -10.02
C ARG A 201 -19.57 21.85 -8.88
N ALA A 202 -19.08 21.56 -7.68
CA ALA A 202 -19.92 21.26 -6.52
C ALA A 202 -19.31 21.89 -5.27
N THR A 203 -20.16 22.21 -4.29
CA THR A 203 -19.65 22.66 -2.98
C THR A 203 -18.89 21.52 -2.28
N PRO A 204 -17.94 21.81 -1.36
CA PRO A 204 -17.21 20.78 -0.62
C PRO A 204 -18.09 19.74 0.04
N ARG A 205 -19.24 20.14 0.59
CA ARG A 205 -20.22 19.22 1.20
C ARG A 205 -20.83 18.27 0.17
N GLN A 206 -21.26 18.80 -0.98
CA GLN A 206 -21.82 17.99 -2.07
C GLN A 206 -20.77 17.04 -2.66
N PHE A 207 -19.54 17.52 -2.84
CA PHE A 207 -18.42 16.72 -3.30
C PHE A 207 -18.11 15.56 -2.35
N LEU A 208 -17.96 15.83 -1.05
CA LEU A 208 -17.69 14.79 -0.04
C LEU A 208 -18.83 13.79 0.07
N TYR A 209 -20.09 14.25 0.05
CA TYR A 209 -21.25 13.35 0.04
C TYR A 209 -21.25 12.41 -1.17
N ARG A 210 -21.00 12.93 -2.37
CA ARG A 210 -20.88 12.12 -3.59
C ARG A 210 -19.76 11.09 -3.45
N LYS A 211 -18.57 11.50 -2.98
CA LYS A 211 -17.41 10.62 -2.78
C LYS A 211 -17.69 9.52 -1.75
N LEU A 212 -18.29 9.85 -0.60
CA LEU A 212 -18.68 8.88 0.43
C LEU A 212 -19.73 7.88 -0.08
N LYS A 213 -20.77 8.37 -0.78
CA LYS A 213 -21.80 7.51 -1.38
C LYS A 213 -21.18 6.52 -2.37
N THR A 214 -20.33 7.01 -3.27
CA THR A 214 -19.69 6.17 -4.27
C THR A 214 -18.69 5.19 -3.65
N CYS A 215 -17.95 5.60 -2.61
CA CYS A 215 -17.09 4.71 -1.83
C CYS A 215 -17.88 3.54 -1.24
N GLY A 216 -19.01 3.83 -0.59
CA GLY A 216 -19.90 2.81 -0.03
C GLY A 216 -20.38 1.84 -1.11
N LEU A 217 -20.96 2.35 -2.20
CA LEU A 217 -21.50 1.52 -3.28
C LEU A 217 -20.45 0.58 -3.90
N HIS A 218 -19.26 1.10 -4.21
CA HIS A 218 -18.21 0.30 -4.84
C HIS A 218 -17.59 -0.71 -3.89
N PHE A 219 -17.43 -0.35 -2.62
CA PHE A 219 -17.01 -1.31 -1.59
C PHE A 219 -18.02 -2.44 -1.41
N THR A 220 -19.32 -2.11 -1.38
CA THR A 220 -20.39 -3.12 -1.33
C THR A 220 -20.27 -4.06 -2.52
N ALA A 221 -20.08 -3.53 -3.73
CA ALA A 221 -19.96 -4.35 -4.94
C ALA A 221 -18.79 -5.35 -4.89
N ILE A 222 -17.64 -4.97 -4.31
CA ILE A 222 -16.50 -5.89 -4.09
C ILE A 222 -16.78 -6.86 -2.93
N SER A 223 -17.48 -6.41 -1.89
CA SER A 223 -17.71 -7.23 -0.69
C SER A 223 -18.80 -8.29 -0.89
N VAL A 224 -19.78 -8.05 -1.76
CA VAL A 224 -20.92 -8.96 -1.98
C VAL A 224 -20.49 -10.40 -2.32
N PRO A 225 -19.53 -10.64 -3.23
CA PRO A 225 -18.99 -11.98 -3.50
C PRO A 225 -18.40 -12.71 -2.29
N ILE A 226 -18.01 -11.99 -1.23
CA ILE A 226 -17.55 -12.56 0.04
C ILE A 226 -18.73 -12.72 1.00
N LEU A 227 -19.56 -11.69 1.14
CA LEU A 227 -20.65 -11.66 2.11
C LEU A 227 -21.71 -12.73 1.83
N ILE A 228 -22.09 -12.95 0.56
CA ILE A 228 -23.14 -13.93 0.22
C ILE A 228 -22.75 -15.35 0.67
N PRO A 229 -21.58 -15.90 0.27
CA PRO A 229 -21.17 -17.23 0.73
C PRO A 229 -21.05 -17.32 2.26
N LEU A 230 -20.54 -16.28 2.93
CA LEU A 230 -20.37 -16.30 4.37
C LEU A 230 -21.69 -16.23 5.14
N LEU A 231 -22.66 -15.44 4.68
CA LEU A 231 -24.01 -15.39 5.25
C LEU A 231 -24.74 -16.73 5.09
N ALA A 232 -24.55 -17.39 3.94
CA ALA A 232 -25.14 -18.70 3.69
C ALA A 232 -24.44 -19.82 4.49
N GLY A 233 -23.11 -19.78 4.62
CA GLY A 233 -22.32 -20.79 5.31
C GLY A 233 -22.29 -20.65 6.84
N PHE A 234 -22.54 -19.44 7.37
CA PHE A 234 -22.46 -19.15 8.81
C PHE A 234 -23.65 -18.30 9.30
N PRO A 235 -24.89 -18.80 9.21
CA PRO A 235 -26.09 -18.03 9.57
C PRO A 235 -26.07 -17.55 11.03
N GLU A 236 -25.55 -18.36 11.94
CA GLU A 236 -25.42 -18.03 13.38
C GLU A 236 -24.51 -16.83 13.65
N GLN A 237 -23.59 -16.52 12.73
CA GLN A 237 -22.61 -15.43 12.87
C GLN A 237 -22.99 -14.19 12.06
N THR A 238 -24.23 -14.11 11.55
CA THR A 238 -24.71 -13.00 10.71
C THR A 238 -24.51 -11.64 11.37
N THR A 239 -24.85 -11.51 12.66
CA THR A 239 -24.71 -10.24 13.40
C THR A 239 -23.25 -9.79 13.47
N VAL A 240 -22.32 -10.72 13.71
CA VAL A 240 -20.88 -10.43 13.77
C VAL A 240 -20.36 -10.02 12.40
N LEU A 241 -20.75 -10.75 11.34
CA LEU A 241 -20.34 -10.45 9.98
C LEU A 241 -20.84 -9.08 9.50
N LEU A 242 -22.11 -8.75 9.77
CA LEU A 242 -22.66 -7.42 9.47
C LEU A 242 -21.97 -6.32 10.28
N GLY A 243 -21.63 -6.59 11.55
CA GLY A 243 -20.84 -5.67 12.37
C GLY A 243 -19.47 -5.38 11.76
N ILE A 244 -18.75 -6.42 11.32
CA ILE A 244 -17.45 -6.27 10.63
C ILE A 244 -17.61 -5.45 9.35
N TYR A 245 -18.63 -5.74 8.54
CA TYR A 245 -18.91 -5.01 7.31
C TYR A 245 -19.20 -3.52 7.56
N LEU A 246 -20.09 -3.21 8.50
CA LEU A 246 -20.42 -1.83 8.87
C LEU A 246 -19.22 -1.09 9.44
N LEU A 247 -18.43 -1.74 10.30
CA LEU A 247 -17.21 -1.15 10.84
C LEU A 247 -16.20 -0.84 9.72
N THR A 248 -16.06 -1.74 8.75
CA THR A 248 -15.19 -1.53 7.58
C THR A 248 -15.64 -0.33 6.74
N LEU A 249 -16.95 -0.14 6.56
CA LEU A 249 -17.50 1.05 5.90
C LEU A 249 -17.15 2.34 6.64
N LEU A 250 -17.19 2.34 7.98
CA LEU A 250 -16.78 3.50 8.79
C LEU A 250 -15.29 3.81 8.61
N TYR A 251 -14.44 2.80 8.59
CA TYR A 251 -13.00 2.99 8.31
C TYR A 251 -12.75 3.51 6.90
N LEU A 252 -13.47 3.03 5.89
CA LEU A 252 -13.35 3.53 4.53
C LEU A 252 -13.78 4.99 4.42
N ALA A 253 -14.88 5.37 5.09
CA ALA A 253 -15.30 6.75 5.19
C ALA A 253 -14.22 7.62 5.86
N ALA A 254 -13.63 7.13 6.96
CA ALA A 254 -12.55 7.83 7.65
C ALA A 254 -11.29 7.95 6.79
N ALA A 255 -10.89 6.91 6.05
CA ALA A 255 -9.75 6.93 5.11
C ALA A 255 -9.97 7.92 3.96
N LEU A 256 -11.20 7.97 3.42
CA LEU A 256 -11.59 8.94 2.40
C LEU A 256 -11.54 10.38 2.93
N LEU A 257 -12.06 10.63 4.13
CA LEU A 257 -11.99 11.96 4.74
C LEU A 257 -10.56 12.35 5.14
N ALA A 258 -9.74 11.39 5.57
CA ALA A 258 -8.32 11.63 5.82
C ALA A 258 -7.62 12.17 4.57
N LYS A 259 -7.89 11.57 3.40
CA LYS A 259 -7.41 12.06 2.08
C LYS A 259 -7.73 13.54 1.89
N TYR A 260 -9.00 13.93 2.03
CA TYR A 260 -9.43 15.28 1.74
C TYR A 260 -9.05 16.30 2.83
N SER A 261 -8.82 15.84 4.06
CA SER A 261 -8.32 16.69 5.16
C SER A 261 -6.84 17.08 5.02
N ALA A 262 -6.08 16.36 4.17
CA ALA A 262 -4.68 16.66 3.84
C ALA A 262 -4.51 17.27 2.43
N TYR A 263 -5.59 17.37 1.66
CA TYR A 263 -5.58 17.87 0.28
C TYR A 263 -4.99 19.28 0.17
N PRO A 264 -4.20 19.61 -0.89
CA PRO A 264 -3.83 18.79 -2.05
C PRO A 264 -2.63 17.84 -1.84
N ALA A 265 -2.02 17.87 -0.65
CA ALA A 265 -0.92 16.98 -0.33
C ALA A 265 -1.38 15.52 -0.15
N ALA A 266 -0.43 14.59 -0.17
CA ALA A 266 -0.70 13.21 0.22
C ALA A 266 -1.08 13.14 1.71
N GLN A 267 -1.83 12.08 2.07
CA GLN A 267 -2.12 11.81 3.47
C GLN A 267 -0.83 11.73 4.28
N SER A 268 -0.79 12.45 5.41
CA SER A 268 0.36 12.40 6.29
C SER A 268 0.34 11.11 7.12
N LEU A 269 1.51 10.55 7.44
CA LEU A 269 1.61 9.33 8.25
C LEU A 269 0.83 9.44 9.58
N PRO A 270 0.79 10.59 10.29
CA PRO A 270 -0.02 10.74 11.50
C PRO A 270 -1.51 10.42 11.32
N GLN A 271 -2.10 10.70 10.14
CA GLN A 271 -3.49 10.34 9.85
C GLN A 271 -3.64 8.82 9.69
N GLY A 272 -2.68 8.17 9.05
CA GLY A 272 -2.61 6.72 8.98
C GLY A 272 -2.44 6.07 10.37
N VAL A 273 -1.60 6.65 11.23
CA VAL A 273 -1.42 6.21 12.62
C VAL A 273 -2.72 6.41 13.42
N LEU A 274 -3.40 7.55 13.26
CA LEU A 274 -4.68 7.80 13.93
C LEU A 274 -5.74 6.75 13.56
N LEU A 275 -5.84 6.41 12.26
CA LEU A 275 -6.72 5.34 11.80
C LEU A 275 -6.28 3.96 12.31
N GLY A 276 -4.97 3.71 12.38
CA GLY A 276 -4.41 2.47 12.95
C GLY A 276 -4.68 2.33 14.45
N LEU A 277 -4.61 3.42 15.22
CA LEU A 277 -4.95 3.42 16.65
C LEU A 277 -6.46 3.22 16.86
N ALA A 278 -7.29 3.80 15.99
CA ALA A 278 -8.73 3.57 16.02
C ALA A 278 -9.07 2.08 15.87
N PHE A 279 -8.23 1.28 15.17
CA PHE A 279 -8.42 -0.18 15.07
C PHE A 279 -8.50 -0.87 16.44
N PHE A 280 -7.72 -0.42 17.42
CA PHE A 280 -7.75 -0.94 18.79
C PHE A 280 -8.92 -0.39 19.61
N PHE A 281 -9.46 0.77 19.24
CA PHE A 281 -10.63 1.37 19.88
C PHE A 281 -11.63 1.91 18.84
N PRO A 282 -12.40 1.03 18.16
CA PRO A 282 -13.32 1.40 17.10
C PRO A 282 -14.30 2.55 17.42
N PRO A 283 -14.80 2.70 18.67
CA PRO A 283 -15.66 3.83 19.02
C PRO A 283 -15.01 5.21 18.79
N ALA A 284 -13.67 5.31 18.75
CA ALA A 284 -12.97 6.55 18.41
C ALA A 284 -13.39 7.11 17.04
N LEU A 285 -13.82 6.25 16.11
CA LEU A 285 -14.29 6.68 14.79
C LEU A 285 -15.45 7.67 14.86
N LEU A 286 -16.28 7.60 15.91
CA LEU A 286 -17.38 8.55 16.12
C LEU A 286 -16.89 9.99 16.32
N GLY A 287 -15.69 10.18 16.87
CA GLY A 287 -15.04 11.49 16.98
C GLY A 287 -14.14 11.84 15.79
N ILE A 288 -13.41 10.83 15.27
CA ILE A 288 -12.47 11.03 14.16
C ILE A 288 -13.19 11.42 12.87
N ILE A 289 -14.33 10.78 12.54
CA ILE A 289 -15.06 11.05 11.30
C ILE A 289 -15.56 12.50 11.23
N PRO A 290 -16.28 13.05 12.24
CA PRO A 290 -16.68 14.45 12.23
C PRO A 290 -15.49 15.42 12.15
N PHE A 291 -14.41 15.14 12.89
CA PHE A 291 -13.20 15.95 12.86
C PHE A 291 -12.57 16.01 11.45
N LEU A 292 -12.36 14.85 10.82
CA LEU A 292 -11.82 14.77 9.47
C LEU A 292 -12.77 15.41 8.44
N TYR A 293 -14.09 15.29 8.64
CA TYR A 293 -15.08 15.91 7.77
C TYR A 293 -15.01 17.44 7.81
N ALA A 294 -14.97 18.05 8.99
CA ALA A 294 -14.83 19.49 9.15
C ALA A 294 -13.55 20.01 8.49
N LYS A 295 -12.41 19.35 8.79
CA LYS A 295 -11.11 19.69 8.20
C LYS A 295 -11.07 19.51 6.67
N SER A 296 -11.76 18.50 6.14
CA SER A 296 -11.88 18.30 4.69
C SER A 296 -12.61 19.44 4.01
N ILE A 297 -13.68 19.97 4.62
CA ILE A 297 -14.40 21.13 4.08
C ILE A 297 -13.47 22.34 3.99
N GLU A 298 -12.73 22.64 5.06
CA GLU A 298 -11.79 23.76 5.09
C GLU A 298 -10.74 23.66 3.99
N LYS A 299 -10.18 22.47 3.78
CA LYS A 299 -9.15 22.23 2.75
C LYS A 299 -9.69 22.24 1.33
N LEU A 300 -10.95 21.86 1.13
CA LEU A 300 -11.59 21.82 -0.19
C LEU A 300 -12.17 23.16 -0.62
N ASN A 301 -12.48 24.07 0.32
CA ASN A 301 -13.05 25.38 0.04
C ASN A 301 -12.29 26.16 -1.06
N PRO A 302 -10.95 26.28 -1.05
CA PRO A 302 -10.22 27.02 -2.08
C PRO A 302 -10.39 26.47 -3.50
N PHE A 303 -10.66 25.17 -3.63
CA PHE A 303 -10.75 24.48 -4.93
C PHE A 303 -12.18 24.40 -5.47
N LEU A 304 -13.19 24.52 -4.60
CA LEU A 304 -14.58 24.23 -4.93
C LEU A 304 -15.55 25.41 -4.70
N ASN A 305 -15.19 26.41 -3.90
CA ASN A 305 -16.06 27.58 -3.66
C ASN A 305 -15.90 28.71 -4.69
N GLY A 306 -15.04 28.55 -5.71
CA GLY A 306 -14.85 29.51 -6.80
C GLY A 306 -15.88 29.41 -7.94
N THR A 307 -16.90 28.55 -7.82
CA THR A 307 -17.99 28.45 -8.81
C THR A 307 -19.19 29.27 -8.35
N HIS A 308 -19.15 30.58 -8.63
CA HIS A 308 -20.36 31.38 -8.81
C HIS A 308 -20.70 31.41 -10.31
#